data_AF-A0A1C5W0T0-F1
#
_entry.id   AF-A0A1C5W0T0-F1
#
_cell.length_a   1.000
_cell.length_b   1.000
_cell.length_c   1.000
_cell.angle_alpha   90.00
_cell.angle_beta   90.00
_cell.angle_gamma   90.00
#
_symmetry.space_group_name_H-M   'P 1'
#
loop_
_entity.id
_entity.type
_entity.pdbx_description
1 polymer ?
#
loop_
_entity_poly.entity_id
_entity_poly.type
_entity_poly.pdbx_seq_one_letter_code
_entity_poly.pdbx_strand_id
1 'polypeptide(L)'
;MKNTTQCFIFIFLVLFTFISIIAIWPDSGKNHDAGLTSAELKLEEKTEKDSTTDSSITTYTFVNAEEKTTFAIDRGYAVRKAVRNSEGKTIEERYFDADGNPVKLYDSYYGVKYEYRDHEVIIKYLDSQGNEMPLTTYSIIVRTLDDDGRAIDDYYYDLDMQPTQYAGYYGMHWDYDNNGWNNRGTYLDKNGQPVLCSSGYAIKEYKRDAAGTITGEFYFDEQGNPTKSSFGEYGQLYERDENGRISQIMYADADGNAVTNSAGYAIRKYTYYRDGTVDIDMYFDNAGNPVALSKGQYGIRHNGKTTLLMDKNGNVMLCVDNILNGFPFMVVVFGCVLCFVMLVLPKGWSILLTCAYVEFILYETLMFRETGNARTNFVLFSYAGNFLKEQSIRVGVINNIWLFVPLGTGLYRIFQKKWVLLIPFVISVAIELTQYITGLGIAEFDDVFGNTMGGWIGVLVAWTWVKSHREEPPGRATRDRDSGIFIGHVGSRVSTGKKAYEEN
;
A
#
# COMPACT_ATOMS: atom_id res chain seq x y z
N MET A 1 46.58 -6.14 9.26
CA MET A 1 45.43 -5.49 9.93
C MET A 1 44.71 -4.46 9.07
N LYS A 2 45.38 -3.46 8.45
CA LYS A 2 44.70 -2.41 7.63
C LYS A 2 43.85 -2.94 6.45
N ASN A 3 44.37 -3.91 5.67
CA ASN A 3 43.63 -4.51 4.55
C ASN A 3 42.46 -5.39 5.01
N THR A 4 42.57 -6.01 6.17
CA THR A 4 41.54 -6.92 6.71
C THR A 4 40.27 -6.15 7.07
N THR A 5 40.40 -5.01 7.74
CA THR A 5 39.24 -4.17 8.11
C THR A 5 38.52 -3.58 6.90
N GLN A 6 39.26 -3.14 5.87
CA GLN A 6 38.65 -2.65 4.61
C GLN A 6 37.92 -3.76 3.86
N CYS A 7 38.48 -4.98 3.85
CA CYS A 7 37.84 -6.15 3.26
C CYS A 7 36.51 -6.47 3.97
N PHE A 8 36.49 -6.50 5.31
CA PHE A 8 35.25 -6.72 6.08
C PHE A 8 34.18 -5.66 5.80
N ILE A 9 34.55 -4.37 5.71
CA ILE A 9 33.59 -3.30 5.41
C ILE A 9 33.04 -3.44 3.99
N PHE A 10 33.89 -3.76 3.02
CA PHE A 10 33.43 -3.98 1.65
C PHE A 10 32.45 -5.15 1.57
N ILE A 11 32.78 -6.30 2.20
CA ILE A 11 31.88 -7.45 2.27
C ILE A 11 30.55 -7.06 2.93
N PHE A 12 30.59 -6.30 4.03
CA PHE A 12 29.39 -5.82 4.69
C PHE A 12 28.51 -4.95 3.77
N LEU A 13 29.09 -4.01 3.02
CA LEU A 13 28.34 -3.13 2.12
C LEU A 13 27.71 -3.90 0.95
N VAL A 14 28.45 -4.86 0.38
CA VAL A 14 27.92 -5.74 -0.69
C VAL A 14 26.77 -6.59 -0.15
N LEU A 15 26.96 -7.23 1.02
CA LEU A 15 25.94 -8.04 1.65
C LEU A 15 24.69 -7.21 2.00
N PHE A 16 24.88 -6.03 2.59
CA PHE A 16 23.79 -5.10 2.92
C PHE A 16 22.98 -4.70 1.68
N THR A 17 23.67 -4.38 0.58
CA THR A 17 23.02 -4.02 -0.69
C THR A 17 22.23 -5.20 -1.26
N PHE A 18 22.84 -6.39 -1.28
CA PHE A 18 22.21 -7.60 -1.79
C PHE A 18 20.99 -8.03 -0.96
N ILE A 19 21.12 -8.02 0.38
CA ILE A 19 20.02 -8.31 1.30
C ILE A 19 18.90 -7.28 1.12
N SER A 20 19.23 -6.00 0.96
CA SER A 20 18.21 -4.96 0.72
C SER A 20 17.42 -5.26 -0.55
N ILE A 21 18.08 -5.60 -1.66
CA ILE A 21 17.43 -5.94 -2.94
C ILE A 21 16.52 -7.16 -2.79
N ILE A 22 17.01 -8.24 -2.17
CA ILE A 22 16.20 -9.45 -1.96
C ILE A 22 14.99 -9.15 -1.07
N ALA A 23 15.19 -8.37 -0.01
CA ALA A 23 14.12 -8.05 0.91
C ALA A 23 13.00 -7.26 0.19
N ILE A 24 13.30 -6.35 -0.72
CA ILE A 24 12.27 -5.61 -1.46
C ILE A 24 12.03 -6.13 -2.88
N TRP A 25 12.36 -7.40 -3.13
CA TRP A 25 12.03 -8.04 -4.38
C TRP A 25 10.50 -8.04 -4.58
N PRO A 26 10.00 -7.72 -5.79
CA PRO A 26 8.56 -7.74 -6.05
C PRO A 26 8.01 -9.15 -5.87
N ASP A 27 6.84 -9.27 -5.23
CA ASP A 27 6.12 -10.54 -5.16
C ASP A 27 5.78 -10.97 -6.60
N SER A 28 5.88 -12.28 -6.88
CA SER A 28 5.39 -12.83 -8.14
C SER A 28 3.87 -12.58 -8.18
N GLY A 29 3.43 -11.60 -8.95
CA GLY A 29 2.02 -11.19 -8.99
C GLY A 29 1.08 -12.35 -9.27
N LYS A 30 -0.17 -12.22 -8.82
CA LYS A 30 -1.22 -13.19 -9.13
C LYS A 30 -1.58 -13.07 -10.61
N ASN A 31 -1.60 -14.18 -11.35
CA ASN A 31 -2.16 -14.17 -12.69
C ASN A 31 -3.70 -14.18 -12.58
N HIS A 32 -4.29 -13.00 -12.66
CA HIS A 32 -5.72 -12.77 -12.51
C HIS A 32 -6.58 -13.35 -13.66
N ASP A 33 -5.94 -13.70 -14.80
CA ASP A 33 -6.61 -14.27 -15.96
C ASP A 33 -6.47 -15.80 -16.06
N ALA A 34 -5.67 -16.42 -15.18
CA ALA A 34 -5.47 -17.85 -15.17
C ALA A 34 -6.56 -18.57 -14.35
N GLY A 35 -7.33 -19.44 -15.00
CA GLY A 35 -8.29 -20.34 -14.36
C GLY A 35 -9.70 -20.26 -14.95
N LEU A 36 -10.62 -20.95 -14.27
CA LEU A 36 -12.03 -21.03 -14.65
C LEU A 36 -12.88 -20.21 -13.70
N THR A 37 -13.86 -19.51 -14.26
CA THR A 37 -14.87 -18.76 -13.52
C THR A 37 -16.01 -19.67 -13.09
N SER A 38 -16.78 -19.27 -12.08
CA SER A 38 -17.93 -20.04 -11.60
C SER A 38 -19.01 -20.25 -12.67
N ALA A 39 -19.10 -19.38 -13.68
CA ALA A 39 -20.01 -19.53 -14.81
C ALA A 39 -19.60 -20.64 -15.80
N GLU A 40 -18.32 -21.02 -15.82
CA GLU A 40 -17.77 -22.09 -16.68
C GLU A 40 -17.70 -23.44 -15.97
N LEU A 41 -18.03 -23.46 -14.67
CA LEU A 41 -17.98 -24.64 -13.82
C LEU A 41 -19.40 -25.11 -13.52
N LYS A 42 -19.55 -26.42 -13.36
CA LYS A 42 -20.78 -27.00 -12.84
C LYS A 42 -20.74 -26.92 -11.31
N LEU A 43 -21.84 -26.47 -10.69
CA LEU A 43 -21.99 -26.48 -9.24
C LEU A 43 -22.73 -27.74 -8.82
N GLU A 44 -22.09 -28.59 -8.02
CA GLU A 44 -22.70 -29.77 -7.42
C GLU A 44 -23.08 -29.49 -5.95
N GLU A 45 -24.25 -29.96 -5.54
CA GLU A 45 -24.76 -29.82 -4.19
C GLU A 45 -24.98 -31.20 -3.56
N LYS A 46 -24.42 -31.41 -2.37
CA LYS A 46 -24.62 -32.62 -1.58
C LYS A 46 -24.96 -32.26 -0.14
N THR A 47 -26.09 -32.76 0.36
CA THR A 47 -26.50 -32.55 1.76
C THR A 47 -26.38 -33.86 2.54
N GLU A 48 -25.67 -33.80 3.66
CA GLU A 48 -25.50 -34.90 4.61
C GLU A 48 -26.12 -34.49 5.95
N LYS A 49 -26.95 -35.37 6.54
CA LYS A 49 -27.48 -35.14 7.88
C LYS A 49 -26.49 -35.66 8.91
N ASP A 50 -26.27 -34.89 9.97
CA ASP A 50 -25.52 -35.38 11.11
C ASP A 50 -26.37 -36.43 11.84
N SER A 51 -25.78 -37.60 12.12
CA SER A 51 -26.44 -38.69 12.83
C SER A 51 -26.61 -38.40 14.33
N THR A 52 -25.90 -37.39 14.86
CA THR A 52 -25.78 -37.09 16.29
C THR A 52 -26.40 -35.75 16.69
N THR A 53 -26.68 -34.87 15.73
CA THR A 53 -27.36 -33.59 15.93
C THR A 53 -28.44 -33.43 14.86
N ASP A 54 -29.51 -32.67 15.10
CA ASP A 54 -30.50 -32.33 14.04
C ASP A 54 -29.95 -31.33 13.01
N SER A 55 -28.63 -31.22 12.88
CA SER A 55 -27.97 -30.38 11.90
C SER A 55 -27.72 -31.12 10.59
N SER A 56 -27.54 -30.36 9.51
CA SER A 56 -27.14 -30.89 8.21
C SER A 56 -26.02 -30.07 7.61
N ILE A 57 -25.16 -30.71 6.83
CA ILE A 57 -24.07 -30.06 6.12
C ILE A 57 -24.38 -30.13 4.64
N THR A 58 -24.57 -28.98 4.01
CA THR A 58 -24.66 -28.85 2.57
C THR A 58 -23.30 -28.44 2.00
N THR A 59 -22.72 -29.29 1.17
CA THR A 59 -21.47 -29.03 0.47
C THR A 59 -21.77 -28.62 -0.97
N TYR A 60 -21.26 -27.46 -1.34
CA TYR A 60 -21.31 -26.89 -2.69
C TYR A 60 -19.93 -27.01 -3.32
N THR A 61 -19.80 -27.76 -4.41
CA THR A 61 -18.52 -28.06 -5.06
C THR A 61 -18.56 -27.60 -6.51
N PHE A 62 -17.59 -26.78 -6.90
CA PHE A 62 -17.37 -26.48 -8.31
C PHE A 62 -16.56 -27.59 -8.98
N VAL A 63 -17.08 -28.13 -10.08
CA VAL A 63 -16.41 -29.16 -10.89
C VAL A 63 -16.27 -28.71 -12.34
N ASN A 64 -15.15 -29.08 -12.96
CA ASN A 64 -14.90 -28.83 -14.38
C ASN A 64 -15.58 -29.88 -15.27
N ALA A 65 -15.38 -29.78 -16.59
CA ALA A 65 -15.92 -30.73 -17.57
C ALA A 65 -15.42 -32.18 -17.40
N GLU A 66 -14.32 -32.39 -16.67
CA GLU A 66 -13.76 -33.71 -16.32
C GLU A 66 -14.26 -34.21 -14.96
N GLU A 67 -15.29 -33.58 -14.39
CA GLU A 67 -15.85 -33.88 -13.06
C GLU A 67 -14.85 -33.73 -11.91
N LYS A 68 -13.76 -32.97 -12.12
CA LYS A 68 -12.77 -32.69 -11.08
C LYS A 68 -13.10 -31.41 -10.33
N THR A 69 -13.04 -31.47 -9.00
CA THR A 69 -13.12 -30.27 -8.13
C THR A 69 -12.14 -29.21 -8.60
N THR A 70 -12.63 -28.01 -8.86
CA THR A 70 -11.86 -26.94 -9.48
C THR A 70 -12.14 -25.61 -8.79
N PHE A 71 -11.09 -24.82 -8.59
CA PHE A 71 -11.15 -23.50 -7.98
C PHE A 71 -11.82 -22.49 -8.92
N ALA A 72 -12.89 -21.84 -8.46
CA ALA A 72 -13.56 -20.77 -9.19
C ALA A 72 -12.89 -19.42 -8.87
N ILE A 73 -12.19 -18.84 -9.85
CA ILE A 73 -11.30 -17.69 -9.61
C ILE A 73 -12.05 -16.42 -9.18
N ASP A 74 -13.26 -16.22 -9.68
CA ASP A 74 -14.19 -15.12 -9.37
C ASP A 74 -14.88 -15.28 -8.01
N ARG A 75 -14.92 -16.51 -7.47
CA ARG A 75 -15.48 -16.80 -6.14
C ARG A 75 -14.43 -16.92 -5.06
N GLY A 76 -13.20 -17.25 -5.41
CA GLY A 76 -12.10 -17.42 -4.47
C GLY A 76 -12.11 -18.74 -3.70
N TYR A 77 -12.87 -19.74 -4.14
CA TYR A 77 -12.92 -21.09 -3.55
C TYR A 77 -13.34 -22.16 -4.57
N ALA A 78 -13.06 -23.42 -4.25
CA ALA A 78 -13.57 -24.58 -4.99
C ALA A 78 -14.78 -25.22 -4.29
N VAL A 79 -14.76 -25.24 -2.94
CA VAL A 79 -15.80 -25.85 -2.12
C VAL A 79 -16.29 -24.89 -1.05
N ARG A 80 -17.61 -24.75 -0.90
CA ARG A 80 -18.26 -24.11 0.25
C ARG A 80 -19.03 -25.16 1.04
N LYS A 81 -18.74 -25.29 2.33
CA LYS A 81 -19.53 -26.11 3.26
C LYS A 81 -20.40 -25.20 4.11
N ALA A 82 -21.71 -25.44 4.12
CA ALA A 82 -22.67 -24.72 4.94
C ALA A 82 -23.32 -25.69 5.94
N VAL A 83 -23.09 -25.45 7.22
CA VAL A 83 -23.75 -26.17 8.32
C VAL A 83 -25.08 -25.48 8.59
N ARG A 84 -26.17 -26.25 8.63
CA ARG A 84 -27.54 -25.77 8.86
C ARG A 84 -28.13 -26.40 10.11
N ASN A 85 -28.87 -25.60 10.87
CA ASN A 85 -29.64 -26.09 12.02
C ASN A 85 -30.89 -26.88 11.55
N SER A 86 -31.69 -27.35 12.52
CA SER A 86 -32.92 -28.11 12.28
C SER A 86 -33.99 -27.32 11.52
N GLU A 87 -33.97 -25.99 11.58
CA GLU A 87 -34.84 -25.07 10.84
C GLU A 87 -34.34 -24.82 9.40
N GLY A 88 -33.18 -25.37 9.03
CA GLY A 88 -32.55 -25.17 7.72
C GLY A 88 -31.78 -23.85 7.58
N LYS A 89 -31.64 -23.07 8.66
CA LYS A 89 -30.84 -21.84 8.68
C LYS A 89 -29.35 -22.16 8.76
N THR A 90 -28.54 -21.51 7.94
CA THR A 90 -27.08 -21.67 7.95
C THR A 90 -26.48 -21.06 9.22
N ILE A 91 -25.82 -21.88 10.04
CA ILE A 91 -25.16 -21.48 11.29
C ILE A 91 -23.63 -21.37 11.14
N GLU A 92 -23.05 -21.98 10.11
CA GLU A 92 -21.63 -21.85 9.79
C GLU A 92 -21.38 -22.05 8.29
N GLU A 93 -20.48 -21.27 7.71
CA GLU A 93 -19.96 -21.45 6.36
C GLU A 93 -18.43 -21.50 6.37
N ARG A 94 -17.85 -22.42 5.60
CA ARG A 94 -16.40 -22.58 5.42
C ARG A 94 -16.05 -22.73 3.94
N TYR A 95 -14.91 -22.16 3.52
CA TYR A 95 -14.45 -22.15 2.14
C TYR A 95 -13.12 -22.90 1.98
N PHE A 96 -12.99 -23.71 0.94
CA PHE A 96 -11.82 -24.57 0.68
C PHE A 96 -11.35 -24.51 -0.77
N ASP A 97 -10.06 -24.78 -0.99
CA ASP A 97 -9.49 -25.03 -2.31
C ASP A 97 -9.87 -26.43 -2.85
N ALA A 98 -9.34 -26.77 -4.03
CA ALA A 98 -9.62 -28.04 -4.68
C ALA A 98 -8.97 -29.25 -3.97
N ASP A 99 -7.95 -29.02 -3.15
CA ASP A 99 -7.25 -30.03 -2.36
C ASP A 99 -7.86 -30.20 -0.96
N GLY A 100 -8.86 -29.39 -0.61
CA GLY A 100 -9.56 -29.41 0.66
C GLY A 100 -8.91 -28.56 1.76
N ASN A 101 -7.93 -27.71 1.44
CA ASN A 101 -7.35 -26.78 2.39
C ASN A 101 -8.25 -25.54 2.55
N PRO A 102 -8.40 -24.99 3.77
CA PRO A 102 -9.10 -23.73 3.99
C PRO A 102 -8.52 -22.58 3.17
N VAL A 103 -9.38 -21.83 2.49
CA VAL A 103 -8.99 -20.62 1.76
C VAL A 103 -9.59 -19.37 2.37
N LYS A 104 -8.83 -18.28 2.28
CA LYS A 104 -9.25 -16.97 2.76
C LYS A 104 -10.07 -16.27 1.66
N LEU A 105 -11.25 -15.78 2.01
CA LEU A 105 -12.12 -15.00 1.14
C LEU A 105 -11.88 -13.50 1.36
N TYR A 106 -11.82 -12.74 0.27
CA TYR A 106 -11.57 -11.28 0.24
C TYR A 106 -10.33 -10.86 1.03
N ASP A 107 -9.32 -11.73 1.11
CA ASP A 107 -8.13 -11.58 1.95
C ASP A 107 -8.41 -11.29 3.44
N SER A 108 -9.63 -11.62 3.92
CA SER A 108 -10.10 -11.30 5.26
C SER A 108 -10.32 -12.54 6.15
N TYR A 109 -11.24 -13.45 5.80
CA TYR A 109 -11.69 -14.55 6.68
C TYR A 109 -11.79 -15.90 5.95
N TYR A 110 -11.84 -17.02 6.68
CA TYR A 110 -11.93 -18.39 6.12
C TYR A 110 -13.32 -19.04 6.30
N GLY A 111 -14.20 -18.35 7.01
CA GLY A 111 -15.57 -18.76 7.24
C GLY A 111 -16.37 -17.71 7.99
N VAL A 112 -17.67 -17.96 8.11
CA VAL A 112 -18.62 -17.11 8.80
C VAL A 112 -19.50 -17.97 9.69
N LYS A 113 -19.78 -17.52 10.91
CA LYS A 113 -20.65 -18.19 11.86
C LYS A 113 -21.83 -17.29 12.20
N TYR A 114 -23.01 -17.89 12.33
CA TYR A 114 -24.27 -17.22 12.61
C TYR A 114 -24.89 -17.79 13.88
N GLU A 115 -25.27 -16.90 14.80
CA GLU A 115 -26.09 -17.21 15.97
C GLU A 115 -27.43 -16.49 15.81
N TYR A 116 -28.51 -17.25 15.70
CA TYR A 116 -29.85 -16.71 15.56
C TYR A 116 -30.53 -16.61 16.92
N ARG A 117 -31.15 -15.47 17.16
CA ARG A 117 -32.02 -15.16 18.29
C ARG A 117 -33.32 -14.57 17.76
N ASP A 118 -34.28 -14.33 18.65
CA ASP A 118 -35.52 -13.66 18.28
C ASP A 118 -35.22 -12.28 17.69
N HIS A 119 -35.61 -12.05 16.44
CA HIS A 119 -35.32 -10.85 15.64
C HIS A 119 -33.86 -10.36 15.63
N GLU A 120 -32.89 -11.24 15.91
CA GLU A 120 -31.47 -10.88 15.97
C GLU A 120 -30.58 -11.99 15.37
N VAL A 121 -29.52 -11.59 14.68
CA VAL A 121 -28.47 -12.49 14.17
C VAL A 121 -27.11 -11.92 14.54
N ILE A 122 -26.29 -12.73 15.22
CA ILE A 122 -24.89 -12.39 15.47
C ILE A 122 -24.04 -13.08 14.41
N ILE A 123 -23.25 -12.29 13.69
CA ILE A 123 -22.36 -12.74 12.62
C ILE A 123 -20.93 -12.61 13.11
N LYS A 124 -20.18 -13.70 13.04
CA LYS A 124 -18.77 -13.77 13.45
C LYS A 124 -17.91 -14.36 12.33
N TYR A 125 -16.64 -13.98 12.29
CA TYR A 125 -15.70 -14.44 11.27
C TYR A 125 -14.75 -15.50 11.81
N LEU A 126 -14.35 -16.44 10.95
CA LEU A 126 -13.57 -17.61 11.34
C LEU A 126 -12.17 -17.63 10.70
N ASP A 127 -11.18 -18.07 11.47
CA ASP A 127 -9.83 -18.37 11.00
C ASP A 127 -9.76 -19.69 10.19
N SER A 128 -8.57 -20.04 9.71
CA SER A 128 -8.35 -21.27 8.95
C SER A 128 -8.75 -22.53 9.73
N GLN A 129 -8.63 -22.52 11.06
CA GLN A 129 -8.94 -23.64 11.94
C GLN A 129 -10.43 -23.67 12.37
N GLY A 130 -11.19 -22.63 12.06
CA GLY A 130 -12.61 -22.51 12.44
C GLY A 130 -12.85 -21.82 13.77
N ASN A 131 -11.84 -21.17 14.35
CA ASN A 131 -12.01 -20.36 15.56
C ASN A 131 -12.43 -18.94 15.18
N GLU A 132 -13.16 -18.28 16.08
CA GLU A 132 -13.51 -16.86 15.94
C GLU A 132 -12.22 -16.02 15.84
N MET A 133 -12.15 -15.12 14.86
CA MET A 133 -10.94 -14.36 14.57
C MET A 133 -11.20 -12.85 14.58
N PRO A 134 -10.22 -12.04 14.99
CA PRO A 134 -10.34 -10.60 14.89
C PRO A 134 -10.17 -10.17 13.43
N LEU A 135 -10.98 -9.21 12.98
CA LEU A 135 -10.67 -8.44 11.77
C LEU A 135 -10.14 -7.06 12.14
N THR A 136 -9.51 -6.40 11.18
CA THR A 136 -8.83 -5.11 11.36
C THR A 136 -9.78 -3.98 11.78
N THR A 137 -11.06 -4.04 11.40
CA THR A 137 -12.05 -2.99 11.65
C THR A 137 -13.07 -3.38 12.72
N TYR A 138 -13.77 -4.49 12.51
CA TYR A 138 -14.76 -5.06 13.42
C TYR A 138 -14.76 -6.58 13.28
N SER A 139 -15.04 -7.31 14.35
CA SER A 139 -14.97 -8.78 14.37
C SER A 139 -16.34 -9.45 14.50
N ILE A 140 -17.33 -8.69 14.96
CA ILE A 140 -18.70 -9.17 15.17
C ILE A 140 -19.68 -8.14 14.59
N ILE A 141 -20.72 -8.62 13.92
CA ILE A 141 -21.89 -7.83 13.54
C ILE A 141 -23.07 -8.34 14.34
N VAL A 142 -23.78 -7.44 15.02
CA VAL A 142 -25.10 -7.73 15.59
C VAL A 142 -26.13 -7.13 14.67
N ARG A 143 -26.94 -7.99 14.06
CA ARG A 143 -27.96 -7.64 13.09
C ARG A 143 -29.35 -7.77 13.69
N THR A 144 -30.15 -6.72 13.62
CA THR A 144 -31.58 -6.79 13.97
C THR A 144 -32.41 -7.09 12.71
N LEU A 145 -33.44 -7.91 12.86
CA LEU A 145 -34.36 -8.29 11.81
C LEU A 145 -35.76 -7.72 12.05
N ASP A 146 -36.51 -7.44 10.99
CA ASP A 146 -37.95 -7.21 11.08
C ASP A 146 -38.75 -8.53 11.14
N ASP A 147 -40.08 -8.41 11.24
CA ASP A 147 -41.01 -9.55 11.29
C ASP A 147 -40.97 -10.43 10.02
N ASP A 148 -40.52 -9.89 8.89
CA ASP A 148 -40.33 -10.61 7.63
C ASP A 148 -38.93 -11.27 7.54
N GLY A 149 -38.09 -11.11 8.58
CA GLY A 149 -36.74 -11.64 8.64
C GLY A 149 -35.71 -10.83 7.82
N ARG A 150 -36.04 -9.60 7.41
CA ARG A 150 -35.15 -8.70 6.68
C ARG A 150 -34.26 -7.92 7.66
N ALA A 151 -33.02 -7.68 7.28
CA ALA A 151 -32.08 -6.91 8.10
C ALA A 151 -32.49 -5.44 8.18
N ILE A 152 -32.73 -4.91 9.37
CA ILE A 152 -33.06 -3.49 9.59
C ILE A 152 -31.89 -2.70 10.14
N ASP A 153 -31.07 -3.30 11.00
CA ASP A 153 -29.91 -2.64 11.60
C ASP A 153 -28.72 -3.61 11.66
N ASP A 154 -27.52 -3.09 11.41
CA ASP A 154 -26.25 -3.74 11.74
C ASP A 154 -25.46 -2.85 12.69
N TYR A 155 -24.95 -3.40 13.79
CA TYR A 155 -23.97 -2.74 14.66
C TYR A 155 -22.66 -3.54 14.73
N TYR A 156 -21.54 -2.82 14.79
CA TYR A 156 -20.20 -3.40 14.70
C TYR A 156 -19.50 -3.45 16.06
N TYR A 157 -18.89 -4.59 16.35
CA TYR A 157 -18.20 -4.84 17.62
C TYR A 157 -16.84 -5.51 17.40
N ASP A 158 -15.96 -5.37 18.37
CA ASP A 158 -14.74 -6.17 18.46
C ASP A 158 -15.03 -7.59 19.02
N LEU A 159 -13.97 -8.39 19.22
CA LEU A 159 -14.12 -9.76 19.77
C LEU A 159 -14.60 -9.79 21.22
N ASP A 160 -14.41 -8.72 21.97
CA ASP A 160 -14.81 -8.58 23.37
C ASP A 160 -16.22 -7.97 23.51
N MET A 161 -16.97 -7.92 22.40
CA MET A 161 -18.32 -7.34 22.30
C MET A 161 -18.36 -5.86 22.71
N GLN A 162 -17.26 -5.12 22.52
CA GLN A 162 -17.25 -3.67 22.68
C GLN A 162 -17.60 -2.99 21.35
N PRO A 163 -18.51 -1.99 21.35
CA PRO A 163 -18.85 -1.26 20.13
C PRO A 163 -17.59 -0.64 19.50
N THR A 164 -17.40 -0.87 18.21
CA THR A 164 -16.26 -0.32 17.46
C THR A 164 -16.74 0.57 16.33
N GLN A 165 -15.99 1.63 16.07
CA GLN A 165 -16.31 2.54 14.98
C GLN A 165 -15.72 2.01 13.68
N TYR A 166 -16.55 1.88 12.65
CA TYR A 166 -16.18 1.55 11.29
C TYR A 166 -16.50 2.73 10.38
N ALA A 167 -15.49 3.27 9.69
CA ALA A 167 -15.65 4.36 8.71
C ALA A 167 -16.50 5.56 9.21
N GLY A 168 -16.35 5.93 10.49
CA GLY A 168 -17.04 7.06 11.11
C GLY A 168 -18.33 6.72 11.87
N TYR A 169 -18.86 5.50 11.76
CA TYR A 169 -20.13 5.09 12.36
C TYR A 169 -20.01 3.80 13.17
N TYR A 170 -21.01 3.49 13.99
CA TYR A 170 -21.10 2.28 14.82
C TYR A 170 -22.15 1.29 14.31
N GLY A 171 -23.08 1.76 13.48
CA GLY A 171 -24.08 0.91 12.86
C GLY A 171 -24.66 1.50 11.57
N MET A 172 -25.51 0.72 10.91
CA MET A 172 -26.23 1.09 9.71
C MET A 172 -27.69 0.64 9.84
N HIS A 173 -28.63 1.54 9.54
CA HIS A 173 -30.05 1.26 9.42
C HIS A 173 -30.48 1.16 7.95
N TRP A 174 -31.44 0.30 7.64
CA TRP A 174 -32.04 0.18 6.31
C TRP A 174 -33.54 0.38 6.32
N ASP A 175 -34.00 1.31 5.47
CA ASP A 175 -35.41 1.49 5.17
C ASP A 175 -35.78 0.69 3.91
N TYR A 176 -36.93 0.02 3.94
CA TYR A 176 -37.47 -0.75 2.83
C TYR A 176 -38.73 -0.09 2.27
N ASP A 177 -38.85 -0.09 0.95
CA ASP A 177 -40.08 0.32 0.28
C ASP A 177 -41.16 -0.77 0.32
N ASN A 178 -42.34 -0.47 -0.21
CA ASN A 178 -43.47 -1.41 -0.26
C ASN A 178 -43.20 -2.65 -1.14
N ASN A 179 -42.17 -2.62 -2.00
CA ASN A 179 -41.75 -3.78 -2.80
C ASN A 179 -40.72 -4.64 -2.04
N GLY A 180 -40.35 -4.26 -0.81
CA GLY A 180 -39.31 -4.91 -0.02
C GLY A 180 -37.90 -4.58 -0.48
N TRP A 181 -37.73 -3.54 -1.29
CA TRP A 181 -36.41 -3.08 -1.71
C TRP A 181 -35.87 -2.05 -0.74
N ASN A 182 -34.62 -2.26 -0.35
CA ASN A 182 -33.88 -1.26 0.39
C ASN A 182 -33.69 -0.01 -0.48
N ASN A 183 -34.32 1.09 -0.07
CA ASN A 183 -34.27 2.37 -0.77
C ASN A 183 -33.33 3.36 -0.08
N ARG A 184 -32.97 3.15 1.19
CA ARG A 184 -32.22 4.10 2.00
C ARG A 184 -31.42 3.41 3.09
N GLY A 185 -30.18 3.85 3.24
CA GLY A 185 -29.27 3.45 4.32
C GLY A 185 -28.87 4.65 5.17
N THR A 186 -28.96 4.53 6.49
CA THR A 186 -28.59 5.59 7.45
C THR A 186 -27.45 5.10 8.33
N TYR A 187 -26.34 5.84 8.37
CA TYR A 187 -25.22 5.55 9.27
C TYR A 187 -25.53 6.04 10.67
N LEU A 188 -25.26 5.21 11.68
CA LEU A 188 -25.64 5.44 13.07
C LEU A 188 -24.44 5.60 13.99
N ASP A 189 -24.56 6.50 14.97
CA ASP A 189 -23.65 6.59 16.10
C ASP A 189 -23.89 5.46 17.13
N LYS A 190 -23.09 5.46 18.20
CA LYS A 190 -23.21 4.48 19.29
C LYS A 190 -24.56 4.49 20.03
N ASN A 191 -25.37 5.55 19.86
CA ASN A 191 -26.66 5.72 20.48
C ASN A 191 -27.81 5.51 19.48
N GLY A 192 -27.51 5.07 18.25
CA GLY A 192 -28.49 4.84 17.19
C GLY A 192 -29.01 6.12 16.53
N GLN A 193 -28.28 7.23 16.60
CA GLN A 193 -28.64 8.48 15.92
C GLN A 193 -27.88 8.61 14.59
N PRO A 194 -28.47 9.24 13.55
CA PRO A 194 -27.77 9.50 12.30
C PRO A 194 -26.44 10.25 12.53
N VAL A 195 -25.37 9.80 11.87
CA VAL A 195 -24.03 10.41 11.99
C VAL A 195 -23.31 10.43 10.63
N LEU A 196 -22.51 11.45 10.37
CA LEU A 196 -21.67 11.51 9.18
C LEU A 196 -20.64 10.36 9.16
N CYS A 197 -20.63 9.58 8.08
CA CYS A 197 -19.54 8.65 7.81
C CYS A 197 -18.27 9.38 7.34
N SER A 198 -17.16 8.65 7.22
CA SER A 198 -15.89 9.20 6.74
C SER A 198 -15.95 9.79 5.32
N SER A 199 -16.98 9.44 4.55
CA SER A 199 -17.24 9.99 3.22
C SER A 199 -18.08 11.27 3.23
N GLY A 200 -18.41 11.83 4.40
CA GLY A 200 -18.98 13.18 4.55
C GLY A 200 -20.51 13.28 4.52
N TYR A 201 -21.24 12.16 4.54
CA TYR A 201 -22.71 12.12 4.57
C TYR A 201 -23.22 11.11 5.59
N ALA A 202 -24.47 11.26 6.05
CA ALA A 202 -25.08 10.38 7.07
C ALA A 202 -26.09 9.40 6.47
N ILE A 203 -26.68 9.75 5.33
CA ILE A 203 -27.72 8.96 4.69
C ILE A 203 -27.37 8.82 3.21
N LYS A 204 -27.67 7.65 2.65
CA LYS A 204 -27.68 7.43 1.21
C LYS A 204 -28.97 6.80 0.74
N GLU A 205 -29.45 7.25 -0.42
CA GLU A 205 -30.64 6.71 -1.07
C GLU A 205 -30.30 6.09 -2.42
N TYR A 206 -30.91 4.94 -2.72
CA TYR A 206 -30.63 4.18 -3.93
C TYR A 206 -31.59 4.53 -5.07
N LYS A 207 -31.02 4.84 -6.23
CA LYS A 207 -31.76 4.97 -7.50
C LYS A 207 -31.78 3.61 -8.20
N ARG A 208 -32.96 3.19 -8.67
CA ARG A 208 -33.16 1.91 -9.37
C ARG A 208 -33.80 2.11 -10.74
N ASP A 209 -33.50 1.19 -11.65
CA ASP A 209 -34.23 1.05 -12.91
C ASP A 209 -35.52 0.23 -12.73
N ALA A 210 -36.28 0.07 -13.82
CA ALA A 210 -37.53 -0.70 -13.83
C ALA A 210 -37.36 -2.20 -13.52
N ALA A 211 -36.14 -2.74 -13.64
CA ALA A 211 -35.82 -4.12 -13.27
C ALA A 211 -35.41 -4.26 -11.80
N GLY A 212 -35.35 -3.16 -11.04
CA GLY A 212 -34.93 -3.13 -9.64
C GLY A 212 -33.42 -3.05 -9.45
N THR A 213 -32.64 -2.89 -10.52
CA THR A 213 -31.18 -2.79 -10.45
C THR A 213 -30.77 -1.41 -9.96
N ILE A 214 -29.81 -1.35 -9.02
CA ILE A 214 -29.27 -0.07 -8.55
C ILE A 214 -28.47 0.59 -9.68
N THR A 215 -28.95 1.74 -10.13
CA THR A 215 -28.35 2.61 -11.16
C THR A 215 -27.68 3.84 -10.56
N GLY A 216 -27.76 4.03 -9.24
CA GLY A 216 -27.00 5.05 -8.54
C GLY A 216 -27.37 5.20 -7.08
N GLU A 217 -26.72 6.15 -6.42
CA GLU A 217 -26.99 6.56 -5.04
C GLU A 217 -26.80 8.07 -4.86
N PHE A 218 -27.55 8.67 -3.92
CA PHE A 218 -27.45 10.09 -3.57
C PHE A 218 -27.28 10.27 -2.07
N TYR A 219 -26.63 11.35 -1.67
CA TYR A 219 -26.11 11.57 -0.31
C TYR A 219 -26.84 12.69 0.42
N PHE A 220 -27.10 12.47 1.70
CA PHE A 220 -27.85 13.37 2.55
C PHE A 220 -27.18 13.54 3.92
N ASP A 221 -27.36 14.73 4.51
CA ASP A 221 -26.89 15.04 5.86
C ASP A 221 -27.73 14.33 6.94
N GLU A 222 -27.37 14.51 8.21
CA GLU A 222 -28.05 13.88 9.36
C GLU A 222 -29.54 14.31 9.49
N GLN A 223 -29.93 15.41 8.86
CA GLN A 223 -31.30 15.93 8.83
C GLN A 223 -32.08 15.47 7.58
N GLY A 224 -31.43 14.76 6.65
CA GLY A 224 -32.02 14.29 5.41
C GLY A 224 -32.03 15.32 4.28
N ASN A 225 -31.23 16.39 4.36
CA ASN A 225 -31.07 17.32 3.23
C ASN A 225 -29.95 16.83 2.30
N PRO A 226 -30.08 17.01 0.96
CA PRO A 226 -29.01 16.68 0.03
C PRO A 226 -27.70 17.35 0.42
N THR A 227 -26.61 16.59 0.46
CA THR A 227 -25.29 17.09 0.85
C THR A 227 -24.20 16.54 -0.06
N LYS A 228 -23.04 17.21 -0.04
CA LYS A 228 -21.86 16.74 -0.75
C LYS A 228 -21.10 15.70 0.07
N SER A 229 -20.54 14.70 -0.59
CA SER A 229 -19.52 13.85 -0.01
C SER A 229 -18.21 14.64 0.21
N SER A 230 -17.25 14.01 0.89
CA SER A 230 -15.88 14.53 1.01
C SER A 230 -15.16 14.69 -0.33
N PHE A 231 -15.64 14.04 -1.40
CA PHE A 231 -15.16 14.20 -2.76
C PHE A 231 -15.89 15.30 -3.56
N GLY A 232 -16.97 15.88 -3.00
CA GLY A 232 -17.63 17.08 -3.51
C GLY A 232 -18.86 16.84 -4.38
N GLU A 233 -19.21 15.59 -4.68
CA GLU A 233 -20.44 15.19 -5.37
C GLU A 233 -21.62 14.97 -4.43
N TYR A 234 -22.84 15.08 -4.95
CA TYR A 234 -24.08 14.76 -4.23
C TYR A 234 -24.52 13.30 -4.40
N GLY A 235 -23.89 12.56 -5.32
CA GLY A 235 -24.24 11.18 -5.59
C GLY A 235 -23.39 10.56 -6.69
N GLN A 236 -23.64 9.30 -6.95
CA GLN A 236 -22.96 8.50 -7.96
C GLN A 236 -23.99 7.77 -8.82
N LEU A 237 -23.77 7.75 -10.13
CA LEU A 237 -24.59 7.01 -11.08
C LEU A 237 -23.74 5.91 -11.74
N TYR A 238 -24.34 4.75 -11.94
CA TYR A 238 -23.66 3.52 -12.33
C TYR A 238 -24.09 3.04 -13.71
N GLU A 239 -23.11 2.67 -14.53
CA GLU A 239 -23.32 1.79 -15.69
C GLU A 239 -22.65 0.44 -15.41
N ARG A 240 -23.18 -0.62 -16.04
CA ARG A 240 -22.72 -1.99 -15.82
C ARG A 240 -22.28 -2.65 -17.12
N ASP A 241 -21.32 -3.55 -17.01
CA ASP A 241 -20.92 -4.44 -18.10
C ASP A 241 -21.93 -5.59 -18.28
N GLU A 242 -21.68 -6.44 -19.29
CA GLU A 242 -22.51 -7.61 -19.61
C GLU A 242 -22.59 -8.64 -18.47
N ASN A 243 -21.64 -8.61 -17.54
CA ASN A 243 -21.60 -9.48 -16.35
C ASN A 243 -22.25 -8.81 -15.12
N GLY A 244 -22.86 -7.63 -15.28
CA GLY A 244 -23.52 -6.88 -14.20
C GLY A 244 -22.56 -6.17 -13.25
N ARG A 245 -21.26 -6.10 -13.56
CA ARG A 245 -20.25 -5.37 -12.77
C ARG A 245 -20.26 -3.90 -13.15
N ILE A 246 -19.90 -3.01 -12.23
CA ILE A 246 -19.93 -1.56 -12.49
C ILE A 246 -18.81 -1.20 -13.49
N SER A 247 -19.16 -0.93 -14.74
CA SER A 247 -18.21 -0.52 -15.78
C SER A 247 -17.93 0.98 -15.74
N GLN A 248 -18.82 1.77 -15.14
CA GLN A 248 -18.66 3.22 -15.05
C GLN A 248 -19.33 3.78 -13.79
N ILE A 249 -18.67 4.75 -13.16
CA ILE A 249 -19.22 5.63 -12.14
C ILE A 249 -19.17 7.06 -12.66
N MET A 250 -20.30 7.74 -12.66
CA MET A 250 -20.42 9.18 -12.90
C MET A 250 -20.72 9.88 -11.58
N TYR A 251 -19.91 10.88 -11.23
CA TYR A 251 -20.08 11.69 -10.04
C TYR A 251 -21.08 12.80 -10.34
N ALA A 252 -22.14 12.88 -9.55
CA ALA A 252 -23.32 13.67 -9.87
C ALA A 252 -23.49 14.89 -8.94
N ASP A 253 -23.96 16.00 -9.49
CA ASP A 253 -24.48 17.13 -8.71
C ASP A 253 -25.88 16.81 -8.14
N ALA A 254 -26.47 17.77 -7.44
CA ALA A 254 -27.79 17.61 -6.81
C ALA A 254 -28.92 17.38 -7.84
N ASP A 255 -28.72 17.78 -9.08
CA ASP A 255 -29.68 17.60 -10.19
C ASP A 255 -29.43 16.29 -10.97
N GLY A 256 -28.37 15.56 -10.63
CA GLY A 256 -27.98 14.31 -11.28
C GLY A 256 -27.08 14.46 -12.51
N ASN A 257 -26.50 15.64 -12.75
CA ASN A 257 -25.59 15.89 -13.86
C ASN A 257 -24.13 15.62 -13.48
N ALA A 258 -23.28 15.27 -14.45
CA ALA A 258 -21.86 15.01 -14.21
C ALA A 258 -21.14 16.26 -13.66
N VAL A 259 -20.46 16.10 -12.52
CA VAL A 259 -19.66 17.16 -11.88
C VAL A 259 -18.24 16.67 -11.59
N THR A 260 -17.27 17.55 -11.78
CA THR A 260 -15.87 17.26 -11.45
C THR A 260 -15.69 17.22 -9.93
N ASN A 261 -15.21 16.09 -9.42
CA ASN A 261 -14.92 15.89 -8.00
C ASN A 261 -13.60 16.56 -7.58
N SER A 262 -13.28 16.52 -6.29
CA SER A 262 -12.05 17.08 -5.72
C SER A 262 -10.76 16.45 -6.26
N ALA A 263 -10.84 15.23 -6.82
CA ALA A 263 -9.72 14.55 -7.45
C ALA A 263 -9.48 14.99 -8.91
N GLY A 264 -10.39 15.77 -9.51
CA GLY A 264 -10.21 16.39 -10.82
C GLY A 264 -10.86 15.68 -12.00
N TYR A 265 -11.79 14.73 -11.76
CA TYR A 265 -12.54 14.04 -12.81
C TYR A 265 -14.03 13.94 -12.47
N ALA A 266 -14.88 13.70 -13.47
CA ALA A 266 -16.34 13.57 -13.31
C ALA A 266 -16.86 12.17 -13.61
N ILE A 267 -16.10 11.37 -14.36
CA ILE A 267 -16.46 10.00 -14.72
C ILE A 267 -15.24 9.11 -14.54
N ARG A 268 -15.46 7.92 -13.98
CA ARG A 268 -14.46 6.85 -13.86
C ARG A 268 -14.98 5.60 -14.54
N LYS A 269 -14.18 5.00 -15.43
CA LYS A 269 -14.53 3.77 -16.14
C LYS A 269 -13.61 2.63 -15.73
N TYR A 270 -14.15 1.43 -15.61
CA TYR A 270 -13.46 0.23 -15.14
C TYR A 270 -13.41 -0.85 -16.21
N THR A 271 -12.28 -1.55 -16.27
CA THR A 271 -12.16 -2.89 -16.83
C THR A 271 -11.80 -3.86 -15.72
N TYR A 272 -12.11 -5.14 -15.94
CA TYR A 272 -11.93 -6.18 -14.95
C TYR A 272 -11.11 -7.33 -15.53
N TYR A 273 -10.27 -7.91 -14.69
CA TYR A 273 -9.69 -9.21 -14.96
C TYR A 273 -10.76 -10.30 -14.95
N ARG A 274 -10.36 -11.49 -15.42
CA ARG A 274 -11.24 -12.67 -15.45
C ARG A 274 -11.66 -13.15 -14.06
N ASP A 275 -10.83 -12.95 -13.04
CA ASP A 275 -11.19 -13.24 -11.64
C ASP A 275 -12.11 -12.17 -11.00
N GLY A 276 -12.56 -11.18 -11.77
CA GLY A 276 -13.50 -10.16 -11.32
C GLY A 276 -12.87 -9.00 -10.55
N THR A 277 -11.56 -9.05 -10.28
CA THR A 277 -10.84 -7.90 -9.74
C THR A 277 -10.67 -6.81 -10.80
N VAL A 278 -10.57 -5.54 -10.37
CA VAL A 278 -10.38 -4.42 -11.28
C VAL A 278 -9.01 -4.54 -11.97
N ASP A 279 -8.97 -4.43 -13.30
CA ASP A 279 -7.74 -4.36 -14.08
C ASP A 279 -7.32 -2.92 -14.29
N ILE A 280 -8.18 -2.11 -14.91
CA ILE A 280 -7.89 -0.72 -15.23
C ILE A 280 -9.04 0.17 -14.74
N ASP A 281 -8.70 1.34 -14.22
CA ASP A 281 -9.66 2.44 -14.12
C ASP A 281 -9.12 3.72 -14.77
N MET A 282 -9.95 4.37 -15.58
CA MET A 282 -9.61 5.57 -16.36
C MET A 282 -10.49 6.75 -15.96
N TYR A 283 -9.93 7.97 -16.03
CA TYR A 283 -10.56 9.21 -15.58
C TYR A 283 -10.99 10.09 -16.76
N PHE A 284 -12.18 10.66 -16.67
CA PHE A 284 -12.75 11.50 -17.70
C PHE A 284 -13.42 12.75 -17.11
N ASP A 285 -13.44 13.83 -17.90
CA ASP A 285 -14.18 15.04 -17.59
C ASP A 285 -15.72 14.85 -17.74
N ASN A 286 -16.48 15.91 -17.47
CA ASN A 286 -17.94 15.89 -17.57
C ASN A 286 -18.47 15.77 -19.02
N ALA A 287 -17.63 16.02 -20.02
CA ALA A 287 -17.93 15.82 -21.43
C ALA A 287 -17.53 14.41 -21.93
N GLY A 288 -16.92 13.58 -21.06
CA GLY A 288 -16.46 12.24 -21.38
C GLY A 288 -15.10 12.18 -22.07
N ASN A 289 -14.32 13.26 -22.06
CA ASN A 289 -12.94 13.24 -22.57
C ASN A 289 -11.97 12.76 -21.49
N PRO A 290 -10.93 11.96 -21.83
CA PRO A 290 -9.91 11.55 -20.87
C PRO A 290 -9.22 12.76 -20.23
N VAL A 291 -9.02 12.72 -18.91
CA VAL A 291 -8.37 13.80 -18.15
C VAL A 291 -7.17 13.28 -17.37
N ALA A 292 -6.06 14.02 -17.39
CA ALA A 292 -4.88 13.72 -16.60
C ALA A 292 -5.03 14.25 -15.18
N LEU A 293 -4.65 13.46 -14.17
CA LEU A 293 -4.58 13.91 -12.78
C LEU A 293 -3.19 14.46 -12.44
N SER A 294 -2.92 14.71 -11.15
CA SER A 294 -1.73 15.41 -10.65
C SER A 294 -0.38 14.81 -11.06
N LYS A 295 -0.29 13.48 -11.27
CA LYS A 295 0.93 12.80 -11.75
C LYS A 295 0.95 12.64 -13.28
N GLY A 296 0.06 13.32 -13.99
CA GLY A 296 -0.08 13.23 -15.45
C GLY A 296 -0.75 11.94 -15.93
N GLN A 297 -1.27 11.12 -15.03
CA GLN A 297 -1.93 9.85 -15.32
C GLN A 297 -3.38 10.06 -15.75
N TYR A 298 -3.81 9.30 -16.75
CA TYR A 298 -5.21 9.25 -17.21
C TYR A 298 -5.99 8.08 -16.60
N GLY A 299 -5.28 7.21 -15.89
CA GLY A 299 -5.84 6.06 -15.23
C GLY A 299 -4.79 5.30 -14.46
N ILE A 300 -5.24 4.18 -13.91
CA ILE A 300 -4.46 3.29 -13.08
C ILE A 300 -4.72 1.86 -13.52
N ARG A 301 -3.66 1.06 -13.59
CA ARG A 301 -3.73 -0.39 -13.69
C ARG A 301 -3.40 -1.02 -12.35
N HIS A 302 -4.25 -1.96 -11.92
CA HIS A 302 -4.06 -2.77 -10.73
C HIS A 302 -3.45 -4.10 -11.14
N ASN A 303 -2.40 -4.53 -10.44
CA ASN A 303 -1.81 -5.84 -10.62
C ASN A 303 -1.46 -6.40 -9.23
N GLY A 304 -2.38 -7.17 -8.66
CA GLY A 304 -2.32 -7.56 -7.25
C GLY A 304 -2.24 -6.34 -6.33
N LYS A 305 -1.13 -6.20 -5.60
CA LYS A 305 -0.87 -5.08 -4.68
C LYS A 305 -0.18 -3.89 -5.35
N THR A 306 0.21 -4.02 -6.62
CA THR A 306 0.94 -2.99 -7.36
C THR A 306 -0.02 -2.16 -8.19
N THR A 307 0.23 -0.85 -8.19
CA THR A 307 -0.58 0.14 -8.89
C THR A 307 0.31 0.89 -9.88
N LEU A 308 -0.05 0.87 -11.17
CA LEU A 308 0.71 1.47 -12.25
C LEU A 308 -0.09 2.58 -12.93
N LEU A 309 0.51 3.75 -13.08
CA LEU A 309 -0.05 4.91 -13.75
C LEU A 309 -0.12 4.68 -15.26
N MET A 310 -1.25 5.07 -15.86
CA MET A 310 -1.56 4.85 -17.27
C MET A 310 -1.58 6.16 -18.05
N ASP A 311 -1.11 6.10 -19.30
CA ASP A 311 -1.22 7.21 -20.25
C ASP A 311 -2.62 7.29 -20.86
N LYS A 312 -2.86 8.33 -21.67
CA LYS A 312 -4.16 8.55 -22.34
C LYS A 312 -4.62 7.42 -23.27
N ASN A 313 -3.69 6.57 -23.72
CA ASN A 313 -3.97 5.47 -24.63
C ASN A 313 -4.16 4.14 -23.87
N GLY A 314 -4.07 4.15 -22.53
CA GLY A 314 -4.16 2.95 -21.70
C GLY A 314 -2.86 2.14 -21.63
N ASN A 315 -1.70 2.74 -21.92
CA ASN A 315 -0.40 2.09 -21.72
C ASN A 315 0.22 2.50 -20.38
N VAL A 316 1.00 1.60 -19.78
CA VAL A 316 1.78 1.90 -18.57
C VAL A 316 2.79 3.00 -18.86
N MET A 317 2.74 4.09 -18.07
CA MET A 317 3.65 5.23 -18.22
C MET A 317 5.09 4.85 -17.85
N LEU A 318 6.08 5.36 -18.61
CA LEU A 318 7.48 5.30 -18.21
C LEU A 318 7.79 6.47 -17.27
N CYS A 319 7.49 6.30 -15.98
CA CYS A 319 7.75 7.28 -14.93
C CYS A 319 8.39 6.62 -13.70
N VAL A 320 9.01 7.45 -12.85
CA VAL A 320 9.68 6.98 -11.64
C VAL A 320 8.70 6.24 -10.72
N ASP A 321 7.48 6.75 -10.53
CA ASP A 321 6.43 6.08 -9.76
C ASP A 321 6.19 4.65 -10.21
N ASN A 322 6.02 4.42 -11.52
CA ASN A 322 5.78 3.07 -12.05
C ASN A 322 7.00 2.15 -11.92
N ILE A 323 8.20 2.68 -12.09
CA ILE A 323 9.44 1.91 -11.88
C ILE A 323 9.54 1.49 -10.42
N LEU A 324 9.28 2.40 -9.47
CA LEU A 324 9.38 2.10 -8.04
C LEU A 324 8.24 1.20 -7.54
N ASN A 325 7.01 1.39 -8.04
CA ASN A 325 5.87 0.54 -7.70
C ASN A 325 6.00 -0.86 -8.28
N GLY A 326 6.50 -0.99 -9.53
CA GLY A 326 6.73 -2.28 -10.18
C GLY A 326 7.99 -2.99 -9.69
N PHE A 327 9.05 -2.23 -9.39
CA PHE A 327 10.37 -2.74 -9.00
C PHE A 327 10.90 -1.98 -7.77
N PRO A 328 10.41 -2.29 -6.55
CA PRO A 328 10.82 -1.55 -5.35
C PRO A 328 12.34 -1.55 -5.10
N PHE A 329 13.04 -2.61 -5.53
CA PHE A 329 14.52 -2.68 -5.45
C PHE A 329 15.26 -1.59 -6.20
N MET A 330 14.61 -0.87 -7.11
CA MET A 330 15.22 0.24 -7.84
C MET A 330 15.64 1.40 -6.91
N VAL A 331 15.02 1.54 -5.73
CA VAL A 331 15.46 2.51 -4.70
C VAL A 331 16.91 2.25 -4.29
N VAL A 332 17.28 0.97 -4.08
CA VAL A 332 18.64 0.56 -3.72
C VAL A 332 19.61 0.88 -4.86
N VAL A 333 19.21 0.56 -6.09
CA VAL A 333 20.03 0.82 -7.29
C VAL A 333 20.29 2.33 -7.45
N PHE A 334 19.25 3.16 -7.38
CA PHE A 334 19.38 4.61 -7.44
C PHE A 334 20.22 5.17 -6.29
N GLY A 335 20.04 4.66 -5.08
CA GLY A 335 20.86 5.03 -3.93
C GLY A 335 22.35 4.74 -4.14
N CYS A 336 22.69 3.55 -4.67
CA CYS A 336 24.07 3.21 -5.03
C CYS A 336 24.64 4.12 -6.11
N VAL A 337 23.87 4.38 -7.18
CA VAL A 337 24.29 5.28 -8.28
C VAL A 337 24.53 6.69 -7.75
N LEU A 338 23.62 7.21 -6.92
CA LEU A 338 23.73 8.54 -6.35
C LEU A 338 24.97 8.66 -5.45
N CYS A 339 25.23 7.66 -4.60
CA CYS A 339 26.46 7.59 -3.81
C CYS A 339 27.71 7.63 -4.71
N PHE A 340 27.74 6.82 -5.76
CA PHE A 340 28.87 6.78 -6.69
C PHE A 340 29.10 8.13 -7.36
N VAL A 341 28.04 8.75 -7.88
CA VAL A 341 28.09 10.08 -8.51
C VAL A 341 28.62 11.14 -7.52
N MET A 342 28.12 11.16 -6.28
CA MET A 342 28.60 12.08 -5.24
C MET A 342 30.10 11.92 -4.94
N LEU A 343 30.63 10.71 -5.02
CA LEU A 343 32.04 10.42 -4.74
C LEU A 343 32.98 10.83 -5.89
N VAL A 344 32.56 10.59 -7.14
CA VAL A 344 33.35 10.84 -8.36
C VAL A 344 33.31 12.30 -8.78
N LEU A 345 32.20 13.00 -8.55
CA LEU A 345 32.06 14.41 -8.93
C LEU A 345 33.14 15.30 -8.28
N PRO A 346 33.55 16.39 -8.97
CA PRO A 346 34.38 17.43 -8.36
C PRO A 346 33.69 17.97 -7.10
N LYS A 347 34.50 18.39 -6.12
CA LYS A 347 33.99 18.76 -4.79
C LYS A 347 32.84 19.79 -4.83
N GLY A 348 32.91 20.80 -5.71
CA GLY A 348 31.85 21.80 -5.87
C GLY A 348 30.51 21.19 -6.32
N TRP A 349 30.54 20.32 -7.34
CA TRP A 349 29.33 19.63 -7.83
C TRP A 349 28.78 18.63 -6.83
N SER A 350 29.65 17.95 -6.08
CA SER A 350 29.24 17.06 -4.97
C SER A 350 28.51 17.83 -3.85
N ILE A 351 28.96 19.06 -3.53
CA ILE A 351 28.26 19.95 -2.58
C ILE A 351 26.87 20.31 -3.10
N LEU A 352 26.77 20.78 -4.35
CA LEU A 352 25.49 21.15 -4.95
C LEU A 352 24.50 19.97 -4.97
N LEU A 353 24.97 18.78 -5.38
CA LEU A 353 24.15 17.57 -5.39
C LEU A 353 23.70 17.16 -3.98
N THR A 354 24.58 17.28 -2.98
CA THR A 354 24.23 16.98 -1.58
C THR A 354 23.18 17.96 -1.05
N CYS A 355 23.31 19.26 -1.35
CA CYS A 355 22.31 20.27 -0.98
C CYS A 355 20.96 20.00 -1.65
N ALA A 356 20.95 19.76 -2.97
CA ALA A 356 19.73 19.41 -3.70
C ALA A 356 19.09 18.13 -3.15
N TYR A 357 19.90 17.16 -2.70
CA TYR A 357 19.39 15.93 -2.10
C TYR A 357 18.79 16.16 -0.70
N VAL A 358 19.32 17.09 0.09
CA VAL A 358 18.69 17.51 1.35
C VAL A 358 17.32 18.14 1.09
N GLU A 359 17.23 19.02 0.07
CA GLU A 359 15.95 19.60 -0.35
C GLU A 359 14.96 18.52 -0.81
N PHE A 360 15.42 17.55 -1.61
CA PHE A 360 14.62 16.39 -2.01
C PHE A 360 14.09 15.59 -0.80
N ILE A 361 14.94 15.30 0.21
CA ILE A 361 14.49 14.61 1.43
C ILE A 361 13.41 15.41 2.15
N LEU A 362 13.64 16.71 2.36
CA LEU A 362 12.66 17.56 3.05
C LEU A 362 11.35 17.64 2.26
N TYR A 363 11.43 17.70 0.94
CA TYR A 363 10.27 17.71 0.07
C TYR A 363 9.46 16.41 0.15
N GLU A 364 10.11 15.25 -0.02
CA GLU A 364 9.47 13.93 0.06
C GLU A 364 8.89 13.65 1.46
N THR A 365 9.57 14.10 2.52
CA THR A 365 9.14 13.81 3.90
C THR A 365 8.09 14.77 4.45
N LEU A 366 7.93 15.99 3.88
CA LEU A 366 7.03 17.02 4.41
C LEU A 366 5.93 17.48 3.44
N MET A 367 6.18 17.57 2.13
CA MET A 367 5.30 18.31 1.20
C MET A 367 4.27 17.44 0.46
N PHE A 368 4.47 16.11 0.40
CA PHE A 368 3.66 15.20 -0.41
C PHE A 368 2.67 14.31 0.38
N ARG A 369 2.49 14.53 1.69
CA ARG A 369 1.58 13.71 2.51
C ARG A 369 0.21 14.37 2.68
N GLU A 370 -0.84 13.56 2.46
CA GLU A 370 -2.23 13.95 2.73
C GLU A 370 -2.40 14.28 4.22
N THR A 371 -3.06 15.41 4.51
CA THR A 371 -3.47 15.79 5.87
C THR A 371 -4.61 14.88 6.31
N GLY A 372 -4.28 13.75 6.93
CA GLY A 372 -5.24 12.80 7.48
C GLY A 372 -4.91 12.49 8.93
N ASN A 373 -5.95 12.30 9.76
CA ASN A 373 -5.94 12.00 11.20
C ASN A 373 -4.54 11.75 11.78
N ALA A 374 -3.99 12.76 12.46
CA ALA A 374 -2.66 12.70 13.09
C ALA A 374 -2.51 11.42 13.93
N ARG A 375 -1.82 10.43 13.37
CA ARG A 375 -1.43 9.20 14.07
C ARG A 375 0.03 9.38 14.47
N THR A 376 0.35 9.09 15.72
CA THR A 376 1.73 9.07 16.22
C THR A 376 2.08 7.67 16.65
N ASN A 377 3.20 7.14 16.18
CA ASN A 377 3.70 5.84 16.58
C ASN A 377 5.09 5.99 17.23
N PHE A 378 5.09 6.04 18.56
CA PHE A 378 6.33 6.12 19.36
C PHE A 378 6.83 4.76 19.85
N VAL A 379 6.20 3.65 19.43
CA VAL A 379 6.65 2.30 19.80
C VAL A 379 7.84 1.92 18.92
N LEU A 380 9.02 1.81 19.54
CA LEU A 380 10.22 1.38 18.84
C LEU A 380 10.09 -0.08 18.35
N PHE A 381 10.44 -0.29 17.09
CA PHE A 381 10.31 -1.52 16.31
C PHE A 381 8.87 -2.05 16.23
N SER A 382 7.90 -1.14 16.13
CA SER A 382 6.49 -1.47 15.97
C SER A 382 6.23 -2.43 14.78
N TYR A 383 7.05 -2.33 13.74
CA TYR A 383 6.97 -3.15 12.54
C TYR A 383 7.55 -4.57 12.69
N ALA A 384 8.29 -4.89 13.76
CA ALA A 384 9.09 -6.11 13.84
C ALA A 384 8.28 -7.41 13.68
N GLY A 385 7.06 -7.47 14.24
CA GLY A 385 6.19 -8.64 14.16
C GLY A 385 5.64 -8.93 12.75
N ASN A 386 5.62 -7.90 11.89
CA ASN A 386 5.03 -7.97 10.55
C ASN A 386 6.07 -7.77 9.43
N PHE A 387 7.31 -7.41 9.76
CA PHE A 387 8.39 -7.15 8.78
C PHE A 387 8.58 -8.30 7.76
N LEU A 388 8.55 -9.55 8.22
CA LEU A 388 8.69 -10.73 7.36
C LEU A 388 7.36 -11.17 6.71
N LYS A 389 6.23 -10.67 7.19
CA LYS A 389 4.89 -11.07 6.73
C LYS A 389 4.33 -10.12 5.66
N GLU A 390 4.67 -8.84 5.76
CA GLU A 390 4.10 -7.79 4.93
C GLU A 390 5.18 -7.08 4.12
N GLN A 391 5.08 -7.20 2.79
CA GLN A 391 6.02 -6.58 1.87
C GLN A 391 6.01 -5.05 1.97
N SER A 392 4.83 -4.42 2.12
CA SER A 392 4.69 -2.96 2.25
C SER A 392 5.49 -2.40 3.43
N ILE A 393 5.38 -3.04 4.60
CA ILE A 393 6.15 -2.69 5.80
C ILE A 393 7.65 -2.83 5.53
N ARG A 394 8.05 -3.96 4.92
CA ARG A 394 9.44 -4.25 4.61
C ARG A 394 10.04 -3.22 3.64
N VAL A 395 9.28 -2.83 2.61
CA VAL A 395 9.63 -1.78 1.64
C VAL A 395 9.77 -0.44 2.34
N GLY A 396 8.83 -0.05 3.21
CA GLY A 396 8.90 1.20 3.98
C GLY A 396 10.19 1.32 4.80
N VAL A 397 10.48 0.31 5.62
CA VAL A 397 11.69 0.28 6.47
C VAL A 397 12.97 0.40 5.63
N ILE A 398 13.05 -0.33 4.52
CA ILE A 398 14.24 -0.32 3.66
C ILE A 398 14.37 1.00 2.92
N ASN A 399 13.26 1.60 2.46
CA ASN A 399 13.27 2.91 1.82
C ASN A 399 13.77 4.00 2.78
N ASN A 400 13.36 3.98 4.05
CA ASN A 400 13.82 4.96 5.04
C ASN A 400 15.35 4.87 5.24
N ILE A 401 15.89 3.65 5.34
CA ILE A 401 17.34 3.45 5.40
C ILE A 401 18.02 3.99 4.14
N TRP A 402 17.58 3.57 2.95
CA TRP A 402 18.22 3.94 1.68
C TRP A 402 18.07 5.41 1.32
N LEU A 403 17.02 6.09 1.80
CA LEU A 403 16.86 7.54 1.66
C LEU A 403 18.04 8.31 2.25
N PHE A 404 18.59 7.85 3.39
CA PHE A 404 19.68 8.53 4.08
C PHE A 404 21.10 8.05 3.70
N VAL A 405 21.25 6.93 2.98
CA VAL A 405 22.57 6.44 2.54
C VAL A 405 23.31 7.44 1.64
N PRO A 406 22.69 8.04 0.60
CA PRO A 406 23.35 9.08 -0.20
C PRO A 406 23.64 10.35 0.60
N LEU A 407 22.75 10.75 1.52
CA LEU A 407 22.96 11.91 2.40
C LEU A 407 24.24 11.74 3.24
N GLY A 408 24.39 10.60 3.91
CA GLY A 408 25.60 10.31 4.69
C GLY A 408 26.87 10.30 3.84
N THR A 409 26.78 9.78 2.61
CA THR A 409 27.88 9.74 1.64
C THR A 409 28.33 11.16 1.26
N GLY A 410 27.39 12.01 0.86
CA GLY A 410 27.64 13.41 0.50
C GLY A 410 28.22 14.21 1.67
N LEU A 411 27.61 14.13 2.85
CA LEU A 411 28.07 14.85 4.04
C LEU A 411 29.51 14.48 4.42
N TYR A 412 29.85 13.18 4.44
CA TYR A 412 31.21 12.77 4.78
C TYR A 412 32.22 13.15 3.70
N ARG A 413 31.84 13.06 2.42
CA ARG A 413 32.67 13.49 1.28
C ARG A 413 33.08 14.96 1.42
N ILE A 414 32.17 15.82 1.89
CA ILE A 414 32.36 17.27 2.05
C ILE A 414 33.22 17.59 3.28
N PHE A 415 32.81 17.11 4.46
CA PHE A 415 33.37 17.54 5.74
C PHE A 415 34.51 16.65 6.25
N GLN A 416 34.44 15.34 6.04
CA GLN A 416 35.42 14.34 6.51
C GLN A 416 35.72 14.41 8.03
N LYS A 417 34.73 14.76 8.85
CA LYS A 417 34.85 14.83 10.32
C LYS A 417 33.94 13.81 11.00
N LYS A 418 34.30 13.41 12.21
CA LYS A 418 33.51 12.43 13.00
C LYS A 418 32.13 12.95 13.41
N TRP A 419 32.00 14.26 13.65
CA TRP A 419 30.73 14.87 14.05
C TRP A 419 29.64 14.75 12.98
N VAL A 420 30.00 14.45 11.72
CA VAL A 420 29.05 14.17 10.63
C VAL A 420 28.10 13.03 10.96
N LEU A 421 28.52 12.07 11.80
CA LEU A 421 27.66 10.98 12.26
C LEU A 421 26.41 11.44 13.03
N LEU A 422 26.41 12.66 13.57
CA LEU A 422 25.26 13.23 14.29
C LEU A 422 24.23 13.87 13.36
N ILE A 423 24.63 14.27 12.14
CA ILE A 423 23.76 15.02 11.23
C ILE A 423 22.53 14.20 10.80
N PRO A 424 22.66 12.92 10.35
CA PRO A 424 21.50 12.10 9.99
C PRO A 424 20.46 12.00 11.11
N PHE A 425 20.93 11.80 12.35
CA PHE A 425 20.07 11.71 13.53
C PHE A 425 19.32 13.02 13.77
N VAL A 426 20.03 14.15 13.78
CA VAL A 426 19.42 15.47 14.03
C VAL A 426 18.41 15.82 12.93
N ILE A 427 18.72 15.54 11.66
CA ILE A 427 17.78 15.78 10.55
C ILE A 427 16.55 14.89 10.71
N SER A 428 16.72 13.60 11.01
CA SER A 428 15.57 12.70 11.16
C SER A 428 14.67 13.10 12.32
N VAL A 429 15.25 13.43 13.49
CA VAL A 429 14.48 13.97 14.63
C VAL A 429 13.75 15.26 14.26
N ALA A 430 14.37 16.16 13.48
CA ALA A 430 13.73 17.39 13.06
C ALA A 430 12.55 17.14 12.11
N ILE A 431 12.65 16.16 11.22
CA ILE A 431 11.55 15.75 10.32
C ILE A 431 10.38 15.22 11.16
N GLU A 432 10.62 14.23 12.01
CA GLU A 432 9.57 13.64 12.85
C GLU A 432 8.93 14.66 13.80
N LEU A 433 9.73 15.55 14.39
CA LEU A 433 9.22 16.62 15.24
C LEU A 433 8.35 17.60 14.45
N THR A 434 8.73 17.91 13.21
CA THR A 434 7.94 18.77 12.33
C THR A 434 6.61 18.10 11.99
N GLN A 435 6.62 16.81 11.64
CA GLN A 435 5.40 16.03 11.36
C GLN A 435 4.50 15.96 12.59
N TYR A 436 5.08 15.74 13.78
CA TYR A 436 4.34 15.74 15.05
C TYR A 436 3.66 17.08 15.34
N ILE A 437 4.36 18.21 15.16
CA ILE A 437 3.82 19.55 15.45
C ILE A 437 2.79 19.99 14.41
N THR A 438 3.05 19.72 13.14
CA THR A 438 2.23 20.20 12.02
C THR A 438 1.06 19.28 11.69
N GLY A 439 1.09 18.03 12.13
CA GLY A 439 0.14 17.00 11.72
C GLY A 439 0.29 16.58 10.25
N LEU A 440 1.42 16.91 9.61
CA LEU A 440 1.74 16.51 8.24
C LEU A 440 2.20 15.04 8.25
N GLY A 441 1.29 14.12 7.97
CA GLY A 441 1.59 12.69 7.95
C GLY A 441 1.63 12.03 9.33
N ILE A 442 2.27 10.86 9.40
CA ILE A 442 2.42 10.05 10.62
C ILE A 442 3.84 10.25 11.14
N ALA A 443 3.98 10.67 12.40
CA ALA A 443 5.28 10.74 13.06
C ALA A 443 5.62 9.36 13.65
N GLU A 444 6.76 8.81 13.23
CA GLU A 444 7.18 7.44 13.52
C GLU A 444 8.59 7.43 14.12
N PHE A 445 8.69 7.00 15.38
CA PHE A 445 10.00 6.93 16.03
C PHE A 445 10.96 5.93 15.36
N ASP A 446 10.40 4.93 14.68
CA ASP A 446 11.13 3.93 13.89
C ASP A 446 11.91 4.56 12.71
N ASP A 447 11.40 5.65 12.15
CA ASP A 447 12.01 6.35 11.02
C ASP A 447 13.28 7.08 11.44
N VAL A 448 13.32 7.61 12.67
CA VAL A 448 14.54 8.17 13.27
C VAL A 448 15.67 7.15 13.25
N PHE A 449 15.37 5.90 13.63
CA PHE A 449 16.36 4.83 13.67
C PHE A 449 16.83 4.44 12.26
N GLY A 450 15.89 4.16 11.35
CA GLY A 450 16.19 3.76 9.97
C GLY A 450 17.04 4.80 9.22
N ASN A 451 16.61 6.05 9.27
CA ASN A 451 17.30 7.19 8.64
C ASN A 451 18.71 7.39 9.23
N THR A 452 18.86 7.29 10.55
CA THR A 452 20.17 7.41 11.22
C THR A 452 21.12 6.31 10.76
N MET A 453 20.64 5.06 10.73
CA MET A 453 21.43 3.92 10.26
C MET A 453 21.85 4.09 8.80
N GLY A 454 20.93 4.51 7.92
CA GLY A 454 21.21 4.83 6.53
C GLY A 454 22.33 5.85 6.40
N GLY A 455 22.24 6.95 7.14
CA GLY A 455 23.27 7.99 7.15
C GLY A 455 24.65 7.48 7.60
N TRP A 456 24.70 6.61 8.60
CA TRP A 456 25.97 6.00 9.04
C TRP A 456 26.56 5.05 7.99
N ILE A 457 25.73 4.28 7.29
CA ILE A 457 26.16 3.43 6.18
C ILE A 457 26.72 4.31 5.06
N GLY A 458 26.08 5.42 4.72
CA GLY A 458 26.59 6.39 3.75
C GLY A 458 27.94 6.98 4.14
N VAL A 459 28.10 7.38 5.41
CA VAL A 459 29.39 7.85 5.95
C VAL A 459 30.47 6.77 5.80
N LEU A 460 30.14 5.50 6.05
CA LEU A 460 31.05 4.37 5.91
C LEU A 460 31.48 4.16 4.43
N VAL A 461 30.53 4.27 3.49
CA VAL A 461 30.79 4.23 2.04
C VAL A 461 31.79 5.33 1.65
N ALA A 462 31.52 6.59 1.98
CA ALA A 462 32.42 7.69 1.65
C ALA A 462 33.78 7.60 2.36
N TRP A 463 33.81 7.12 3.60
CA TRP A 463 35.05 6.93 4.36
C TRP A 463 35.98 5.92 3.70
N THR A 464 35.45 4.77 3.27
CA THR A 464 36.24 3.75 2.57
C THR A 464 36.82 4.29 1.27
N TRP A 465 36.01 5.02 0.48
CA TRP A 465 36.44 5.66 -0.77
C TRP A 465 37.55 6.70 -0.57
N VAL A 466 37.34 7.66 0.35
CA VAL A 466 38.32 8.72 0.61
C VAL A 466 39.63 8.12 1.13
N LYS A 467 39.57 7.05 1.93
CA LYS A 467 40.75 6.39 2.48
C LYS A 467 41.53 5.61 1.42
N SER A 468 40.87 4.97 0.45
CA SER A 468 41.55 4.26 -0.63
C SER A 468 42.20 5.18 -1.67
N HIS A 469 41.73 6.43 -1.78
CA HIS A 469 42.21 7.44 -2.73
C HIS A 469 43.04 8.56 -2.08
N ARG A 470 43.50 8.40 -0.85
CA ARG A 470 44.51 9.30 -0.26
C ARG A 470 45.88 8.91 -0.78
N GLU A 471 46.50 9.78 -1.58
CA GLU A 471 47.93 9.68 -1.88
C GLU A 471 48.72 9.71 -0.57
N GLU A 472 49.66 8.78 -0.39
CA GLU A 472 50.62 8.86 0.71
C GLU A 472 51.44 10.15 0.55
N PRO A 473 51.59 10.98 1.60
CA PRO A 473 52.44 12.15 1.48
C PRO A 473 53.87 11.69 1.14
N PRO A 474 54.59 12.37 0.22
CA PRO A 474 55.97 12.03 -0.07
C PRO A 474 56.75 12.01 1.24
N GLY A 475 57.44 10.88 1.47
CA GLY A 475 58.05 10.53 2.74
C GLY A 475 58.79 11.70 3.37
N ARG A 476 58.44 12.03 4.61
CA ARG A 476 59.28 12.85 5.48
C ARG A 476 60.63 12.14 5.58
N ALA A 477 61.66 12.67 4.91
CA ALA A 477 63.03 12.25 5.13
C ALA A 477 63.29 12.29 6.65
N THR A 478 63.46 11.12 7.24
CA THR A 478 63.94 10.97 8.61
C THR A 478 65.32 11.61 8.64
N ARG A 479 65.42 12.74 9.34
CA ARG A 479 66.68 13.41 9.58
C ARG A 479 67.41 12.56 10.64
N ASP A 480 68.18 11.59 10.16
CA ASP A 480 69.05 10.80 11.02
C ASP A 480 70.21 11.71 11.46
N ARG A 481 70.10 12.23 12.69
CA ARG A 481 71.25 12.82 13.38
C ARG A 481 72.01 11.63 13.98
N ASP A 482 72.83 10.99 13.17
CA ASP A 482 74.03 10.23 13.58
C ASP A 482 74.54 9.36 12.42
N SER A 483 75.04 10.01 11.37
CA SER A 483 76.13 9.47 10.55
C SER A 483 76.61 10.57 9.61
N GLY A 484 77.74 11.17 9.95
CA GLY A 484 78.41 12.13 9.07
C GLY A 484 79.01 11.40 7.87
N ILE A 485 78.24 11.19 6.81
CA ILE A 485 78.76 10.88 5.47
C ILE A 485 77.86 11.57 4.43
N PHE A 486 78.42 12.58 3.75
CA PHE A 486 77.85 13.15 2.53
C PHE A 486 78.18 12.22 1.35
N ILE A 487 77.16 11.69 0.67
CA ILE A 487 77.29 11.28 -0.73
C ILE A 487 76.25 12.06 -1.52
N GLY A 488 76.72 13.09 -2.23
CA GLY A 488 75.92 13.79 -3.21
C GLY A 488 75.83 12.98 -4.49
N HIS A 489 74.63 12.81 -5.02
CA HIS A 489 74.47 12.65 -6.45
C HIS A 489 73.36 13.56 -6.99
N VAL A 490 73.80 14.36 -7.95
CA VAL A 490 73.07 15.35 -8.74
C VAL A 490 72.19 14.61 -9.75
N GLY A 491 70.93 15.03 -9.85
CA GLY A 491 70.01 14.59 -10.90
C GLY A 491 69.13 15.76 -11.31
N SER A 492 69.64 16.55 -12.25
CA SER A 492 69.05 17.75 -12.83
C SER A 492 67.71 17.50 -13.54
N ARG A 493 66.82 18.50 -13.42
CA ARG A 493 65.68 18.74 -14.33
C ARG A 493 66.11 18.71 -15.80
N VAL A 494 65.31 18.08 -16.65
CA VAL A 494 65.09 18.57 -18.02
C VAL A 494 63.59 18.79 -18.19
N SER A 495 63.25 20.04 -18.46
CA SER A 495 61.95 20.48 -18.93
C SER A 495 61.97 20.45 -20.46
N THR A 496 60.87 20.02 -21.09
CA THR A 496 60.51 20.52 -22.43
C THR A 496 59.02 20.76 -22.46
N GLY A 497 58.65 22.03 -22.68
CA GLY A 497 57.30 22.46 -22.99
C GLY A 497 57.20 22.87 -24.46
N LYS A 498 56.00 22.65 -25.03
CA LYS A 498 55.24 23.54 -25.94
C LYS A 498 55.92 24.13 -27.20
N LYS A 499 55.41 23.79 -28.40
CA LYS A 499 54.45 24.55 -29.25
C LYS A 499 54.56 24.24 -30.77
N ALA A 500 53.38 24.24 -31.41
CA ALA A 500 52.95 24.50 -32.81
C ALA A 500 53.96 24.87 -33.92
N TYR A 501 53.72 24.42 -35.18
CA TYR A 501 53.14 25.20 -36.30
C TYR A 501 52.95 24.34 -37.58
N GLU A 502 52.05 24.84 -38.44
CA GLU A 502 51.65 24.40 -39.79
C GLU A 502 52.73 24.62 -40.88
N GLU A 503 52.35 24.24 -42.12
CA GLU A 503 52.94 24.49 -43.46
C GLU A 503 53.88 23.42 -44.05
N ASN A 504 53.30 22.52 -44.86
CA ASN A 504 53.47 22.52 -46.32
C ASN A 504 52.38 21.68 -47.00
#